data_AF-A0A932LKH8-F1
#
_entry.id   AF-A0A932LKH8-F1
#
_cell.length_a   1.000
_cell.length_b   1.000
_cell.length_c   1.000
_cell.angle_alpha   90.00
_cell.angle_beta   90.00
_cell.angle_gamma   90.00
#
_symmetry.space_group_name_H-M   'P 1'
#
loop_
_entity.id
_entity.type
_entity.pdbx_description
1 polymer ?
#
loop_
_entity_poly.entity_id
_entity_poly.type
_entity_poly.pdbx_seq_one_letter_code
_entity_poly.pdbx_strand_id
1 'polypeptide(L)'
;MNSSYPTLKPIMLLLFMSLLLTEFAASQDSSAALLTLQRSRAALDISSSAKHARGLEGMTYGNPGDVWSYPNSLACLVVYGNGKYVLEKRDEQTVGKPKTKSAEGTLSADELTQLKTILDDEALKKITTPKIPDLPEDTAALREIESLDLQIDRAGATQHFTSMKRRIKTGASNGSMTAGASTGMDTFQDNEAPFKKTLSPLMKWFEGMEKKNKSGLKESKPQYCRPINVGIE
;
A
#
# COMPACT_ATOMS: atom_id res chain seq x y z
N MET A 1 53.46 58.75 44.14
CA MET A 1 53.23 58.95 42.69
C MET A 1 54.24 58.06 41.97
N ASN A 2 53.94 57.05 41.16
CA ASN A 2 52.73 56.50 40.54
C ASN A 2 53.01 54.98 40.39
N SER A 3 52.19 54.12 40.98
CA SER A 3 51.03 53.42 40.38
C SER A 3 51.41 52.24 39.48
N SER A 4 51.31 51.06 40.10
CA SER A 4 51.23 49.73 39.49
C SER A 4 49.97 49.55 38.64
N TYR A 5 50.06 48.76 37.57
CA TYR A 5 48.95 47.98 37.03
C TYR A 5 49.45 46.63 36.50
N PRO A 6 48.88 45.49 36.93
CA PRO A 6 49.10 44.21 36.27
C PRO A 6 48.12 44.07 35.09
N THR A 7 48.67 43.75 33.91
CA THR A 7 47.91 43.42 32.70
C THR A 7 47.24 42.05 32.84
N LEU A 8 45.90 42.08 32.98
CA LEU A 8 45.02 40.91 32.98
C LEU A 8 44.95 40.30 31.56
N LYS A 9 45.13 38.98 31.45
CA LYS A 9 45.05 38.19 30.21
C LYS A 9 43.60 38.02 29.73
N PRO A 10 43.27 38.29 28.45
CA PRO A 10 42.00 37.91 27.84
C PRO A 10 42.22 36.82 26.78
N ILE A 11 42.55 35.59 27.18
CA ILE A 11 42.67 34.44 26.22
C ILE A 11 41.76 33.27 26.64
N MET A 12 41.00 33.40 27.72
CA MET A 12 40.17 32.33 28.26
C MET A 12 38.67 32.67 28.22
N LEU A 13 38.18 33.22 27.10
CA LEU A 13 36.73 33.46 26.91
C LEU A 13 36.22 33.10 25.50
N LEU A 14 37.01 32.38 24.71
CA LEU A 14 36.62 31.90 23.37
C LEU A 14 36.40 30.38 23.30
N LEU A 15 36.64 29.64 24.39
CA LEU A 15 36.49 28.17 24.44
C LEU A 15 35.17 27.68 25.07
N PHE A 16 34.32 28.58 25.58
CA PHE A 16 33.01 28.22 26.13
C PHE A 16 31.82 28.55 25.21
N MET A 17 32.06 29.21 24.06
CA MET A 17 31.02 29.55 23.08
C MET A 17 30.84 28.50 21.97
N SER A 18 31.73 27.51 21.88
CA SER A 18 31.69 26.44 20.86
C SER A 18 31.01 25.15 21.33
N LEU A 19 30.43 25.12 22.54
CA LEU A 19 29.72 23.96 23.10
C LEU A 19 28.19 24.13 23.15
N LEU A 20 27.66 25.10 22.40
CA LEU A 20 26.24 25.30 22.14
C LEU A 20 25.94 25.22 20.64
N LEU A 21 26.70 24.42 19.88
CA LEU A 21 26.22 23.89 18.62
C LEU A 21 25.16 22.83 18.95
N THR A 22 23.97 23.35 19.24
CA THR A 22 22.68 22.81 18.88
C THR A 22 22.78 21.48 18.16
N GLU A 23 22.56 20.41 18.91
CA GLU A 23 21.82 19.28 18.38
C GLU A 23 20.49 19.84 17.87
N PHE A 24 20.47 20.31 16.61
CA PHE A 24 19.27 20.23 15.81
C PHE A 24 19.02 18.73 15.64
N ALA A 25 18.48 18.11 16.69
CA ALA A 25 17.56 17.02 16.51
C ALA A 25 16.46 17.64 15.64
N ALA A 26 16.59 17.44 14.33
CA ALA A 26 15.48 17.58 13.43
C ALA A 26 14.39 16.73 14.06
N SER A 27 13.44 17.40 14.70
CA SER A 27 12.15 16.86 15.09
C SER A 27 11.50 16.48 13.78
N GLN A 28 11.92 15.33 13.23
CA GLN A 28 11.16 14.61 12.23
C GLN A 28 9.81 14.39 12.89
N ASP A 29 8.81 15.11 12.40
CA ASP A 29 7.41 14.93 12.75
C ASP A 29 7.15 13.43 12.75
N SER A 30 7.06 12.88 13.95
CA SER A 30 7.01 11.43 14.19
C SER A 30 5.70 10.82 13.69
N SER A 31 4.83 11.67 13.14
CA SER A 31 3.54 11.43 12.52
C SER A 31 3.61 11.23 11.01
N ALA A 32 4.75 11.52 10.35
CA ALA A 32 4.87 11.30 8.91
C ALA A 32 4.89 9.79 8.57
N ALA A 33 4.08 9.39 7.61
CA ALA A 33 4.04 8.01 7.11
C ALA A 33 5.30 7.73 6.28
N LEU A 34 6.09 6.76 6.73
CA LEU A 34 7.26 6.24 6.02
C LEU A 34 6.84 5.42 4.79
N LEU A 35 5.80 4.60 4.96
CA LEU A 35 5.27 3.69 3.95
C LEU A 35 3.75 3.64 4.04
N THR A 36 3.08 3.82 2.90
CA THR A 36 1.69 3.44 2.71
C THR A 36 1.62 2.40 1.60
N LEU A 37 1.06 1.23 1.89
CA LEU A 37 0.89 0.14 0.93
C LEU A 37 -0.56 -0.34 0.97
N GLN A 38 -1.22 -0.28 -0.18
CA GLN A 38 -2.58 -0.78 -0.37
C GLN A 38 -2.58 -1.85 -1.47
N ARG A 39 -3.03 -3.05 -1.13
CA ARG A 39 -3.32 -4.13 -2.09
C ARG A 39 -4.81 -4.35 -2.14
N SER A 40 -5.41 -4.15 -3.31
CA SER A 40 -6.84 -4.41 -3.53
C SER A 40 -7.00 -5.54 -4.55
N ARG A 41 -8.01 -6.38 -4.35
CA ARG A 41 -8.35 -7.46 -5.29
C ARG A 41 -9.86 -7.53 -5.44
N ALA A 42 -10.28 -7.69 -6.68
CA ALA A 42 -11.64 -7.93 -7.09
C ALA A 42 -11.61 -9.20 -7.95
N ALA A 43 -12.32 -10.25 -7.55
CA ALA A 43 -12.37 -11.50 -8.31
C ALA A 43 -13.79 -12.08 -8.25
N LEU A 44 -14.30 -12.55 -9.39
CA LEU A 44 -15.54 -13.31 -9.39
C LEU A 44 -15.27 -14.76 -9.01
N ASP A 45 -15.87 -15.21 -7.91
CA ASP A 45 -15.88 -16.63 -7.56
C ASP A 45 -16.91 -17.38 -8.43
N ILE A 46 -16.46 -17.77 -9.62
CA ILE A 46 -17.24 -18.57 -10.58
C ILE A 46 -17.29 -20.05 -10.14
N SER A 47 -16.54 -20.46 -9.11
CA SER A 47 -16.54 -21.84 -8.62
C SER A 47 -17.78 -22.20 -7.82
N SER A 48 -18.59 -21.21 -7.42
CA SER A 48 -19.93 -21.45 -6.90
C SER A 48 -20.82 -22.01 -8.02
N SER A 49 -20.78 -23.33 -8.15
CA SER A 49 -21.64 -24.16 -9.01
C SER A 49 -23.11 -24.14 -8.55
N ALA A 50 -23.53 -23.08 -7.85
CA ALA A 50 -24.91 -22.83 -7.52
C ALA A 50 -25.62 -22.46 -8.83
N LYS A 51 -26.30 -23.45 -9.42
CA LYS A 51 -27.28 -23.29 -10.51
C LYS A 51 -28.41 -22.28 -10.18
N HIS A 52 -28.35 -21.62 -9.03
CA HIS A 52 -29.28 -20.62 -8.51
C HIS A 52 -28.70 -19.20 -8.41
N ALA A 53 -27.44 -18.94 -8.82
CA ALA A 53 -26.86 -17.59 -8.84
C ALA A 53 -27.45 -16.63 -9.90
N ARG A 54 -28.60 -16.98 -10.50
CA ARG A 54 -29.42 -16.10 -11.36
C ARG A 54 -29.96 -14.85 -10.64
N GLY A 55 -29.75 -14.72 -9.32
CA GLY A 55 -30.20 -13.57 -8.52
C GLY A 55 -29.10 -12.63 -8.01
N LEU A 56 -27.83 -12.80 -8.41
CA LEU A 56 -26.73 -11.89 -8.02
C LEU A 56 -26.60 -10.69 -8.98
N GLU A 57 -27.72 -10.11 -9.41
CA GLU A 57 -27.76 -8.88 -10.23
C GLU A 57 -27.07 -7.67 -9.54
N GLY A 58 -26.79 -7.77 -8.24
CA GLY A 58 -26.19 -6.67 -7.46
C GLY A 58 -24.67 -6.54 -7.49
N MET A 59 -23.90 -7.59 -7.87
CA MET A 59 -22.42 -7.51 -7.94
C MET A 59 -21.88 -7.27 -9.35
N THR A 60 -22.73 -7.43 -10.37
CA THR A 60 -22.33 -7.28 -11.76
C THR A 60 -23.32 -6.32 -12.41
N TYR A 61 -23.01 -5.02 -12.38
CA TYR A 61 -23.89 -4.02 -12.99
C TYR A 61 -23.98 -4.29 -14.50
N GLY A 62 -25.13 -4.79 -14.97
CA GLY A 62 -25.44 -4.98 -16.39
C GLY A 62 -25.10 -6.34 -17.02
N ASN A 63 -24.05 -7.06 -16.57
CA ASN A 63 -23.64 -8.35 -17.18
C ASN A 63 -23.22 -9.41 -16.14
N PRO A 64 -23.93 -10.54 -15.99
CA PRO A 64 -23.51 -11.62 -15.08
C PRO A 64 -22.13 -12.17 -15.46
N GLY A 65 -21.17 -12.03 -14.54
CA GLY A 65 -19.79 -12.48 -14.74
C GLY A 65 -18.74 -11.39 -14.94
N ASP A 66 -19.06 -10.14 -14.57
CA ASP A 66 -18.16 -8.97 -14.66
C ASP A 66 -17.82 -8.33 -13.30
N VAL A 67 -16.55 -8.08 -12.97
CA VAL A 67 -16.12 -7.51 -11.65
C VAL A 67 -16.06 -5.97 -11.64
N TRP A 68 -16.91 -5.26 -12.38
CA TRP A 68 -16.80 -3.79 -12.46
C TRP A 68 -17.06 -3.05 -11.14
N SER A 69 -17.68 -3.68 -10.14
CA SER A 69 -17.95 -3.04 -8.84
C SER A 69 -17.07 -3.58 -7.72
N TYR A 70 -16.19 -2.71 -7.23
CA TYR A 70 -15.51 -2.71 -5.92
C TYR A 70 -14.58 -3.91 -5.62
N PRO A 71 -13.36 -3.69 -5.07
CA PRO A 71 -12.54 -4.80 -4.59
C PRO A 71 -13.28 -5.58 -3.49
N ASN A 72 -13.45 -6.88 -3.70
CA ASN A 72 -14.04 -7.78 -2.70
C ASN A 72 -13.07 -8.10 -1.56
N SER A 73 -11.79 -7.75 -1.72
CA SER A 73 -10.80 -7.77 -0.65
C SER A 73 -9.82 -6.60 -0.78
N LEU A 74 -9.47 -5.99 0.35
CA LEU A 74 -8.48 -4.93 0.43
C LEU A 74 -7.64 -5.13 1.68
N ALA A 75 -6.33 -4.97 1.55
CA ALA A 75 -5.39 -4.95 2.66
C ALA A 75 -4.54 -3.69 2.55
N CYS A 76 -4.37 -3.01 3.68
CA CYS A 76 -3.75 -1.71 3.74
C CYS A 76 -2.82 -1.61 4.93
N LEU A 77 -1.61 -1.11 4.73
CA LEU A 77 -0.63 -0.91 5.76
C LEU A 77 -0.06 0.50 5.68
N VAL A 78 -0.11 1.21 6.80
CA VAL A 78 0.58 2.47 7.02
C VAL A 78 1.63 2.24 8.09
N VAL A 79 2.89 2.61 7.82
CA VAL A 79 4.00 2.58 8.77
C VAL A 79 4.55 3.98 8.93
N TYR A 80 4.72 4.43 10.16
CA TYR A 80 5.25 5.76 10.48
C TYR A 80 6.76 5.69 10.74
N GLY A 81 7.46 6.83 10.66
CA GLY A 81 8.90 6.91 10.87
C GLY A 81 9.39 6.39 12.24
N ASN A 82 8.51 6.42 13.25
CA ASN A 82 8.76 5.90 14.60
C ASN A 82 8.47 4.39 14.75
N GLY A 83 8.10 3.70 13.68
CA GLY A 83 7.80 2.27 13.69
C GLY A 83 6.38 1.90 14.13
N LYS A 84 5.53 2.85 14.54
CA LYS A 84 4.11 2.59 14.71
C LYS A 84 3.50 2.19 13.36
N TYR A 85 2.51 1.30 13.38
CA TYR A 85 1.82 0.90 12.16
C TYR A 85 0.33 0.67 12.38
N VAL A 86 -0.42 0.79 11.29
CA VAL A 86 -1.84 0.43 11.19
C VAL A 86 -2.01 -0.51 10.00
N LEU A 87 -2.55 -1.70 10.25
CA LEU A 87 -2.94 -2.67 9.23
C LEU A 87 -4.47 -2.75 9.20
N GLU A 88 -5.08 -2.37 8.09
CA GLU A 88 -6.52 -2.53 7.83
C GLU A 88 -6.73 -3.64 6.79
N LYS A 89 -7.72 -4.51 7.04
CA LYS A 89 -8.20 -5.50 6.09
C LYS A 89 -9.70 -5.37 5.93
N ARG A 90 -10.15 -5.36 4.69
CA ARG A 90 -11.55 -5.37 4.32
C ARG A 90 -11.84 -6.62 3.50
N ASP A 91 -12.92 -7.28 3.86
CA ASP A 91 -13.47 -8.42 3.13
C ASP A 91 -14.96 -8.17 2.86
N GLU A 92 -15.35 -8.31 1.60
CA GLU A 92 -16.70 -8.11 1.11
C GLU A 92 -17.13 -9.30 0.25
N GLN A 93 -17.06 -10.50 0.83
CA GLN A 93 -17.52 -11.75 0.19
C GLN A 93 -19.04 -11.83 -0.06
N THR A 94 -19.87 -11.05 0.63
CA THR A 94 -21.34 -11.10 0.51
C THR A 94 -21.91 -9.71 0.28
N VAL A 95 -22.92 -9.57 -0.59
CA VAL A 95 -23.67 -8.32 -0.81
C VAL A 95 -24.10 -7.74 0.54
N GLY A 96 -23.58 -6.56 0.92
CA GLY A 96 -23.87 -5.98 2.24
C GLY A 96 -22.82 -4.98 2.71
N LYS A 97 -22.74 -4.80 4.04
CA LYS A 97 -21.74 -3.91 4.65
C LYS A 97 -20.37 -4.60 4.68
N PRO A 98 -19.29 -3.95 4.21
CA PRO A 98 -17.97 -4.54 4.21
C PRO A 98 -17.49 -4.82 5.64
N LYS A 99 -16.92 -6.01 5.86
CA LYS A 99 -16.32 -6.34 7.16
C LYS A 99 -14.92 -5.79 7.17
N THR A 100 -14.71 -4.74 7.96
CA THR A 100 -13.38 -4.15 8.14
C THR A 100 -12.81 -4.56 9.47
N LYS A 101 -11.54 -4.96 9.45
CA LYS A 101 -10.76 -5.25 10.64
C LYS A 101 -9.47 -4.48 10.61
N SER A 102 -9.03 -3.97 11.75
CA SER A 102 -7.76 -3.28 11.88
C SER A 102 -6.91 -3.86 13.00
N ALA A 103 -5.61 -3.72 12.87
CA ALA A 103 -4.63 -4.00 13.89
C ALA A 103 -3.64 -2.84 13.93
N GLU A 104 -3.27 -2.44 15.14
CA GLU A 104 -2.27 -1.40 15.37
C GLU A 104 -1.13 -2.01 16.17
N GLY A 105 0.08 -1.50 15.97
CA GLY A 105 1.24 -2.00 16.69
C GLY A 105 2.45 -1.12 16.50
N THR A 106 3.59 -1.61 16.99
CA THR A 106 4.89 -0.98 16.81
C THR A 106 5.86 -2.05 16.33
N LEU A 107 6.60 -1.74 15.27
CA LEU A 107 7.69 -2.56 14.77
C LEU A 107 8.84 -2.56 15.80
N SER A 108 9.52 -3.70 15.96
CA SER A 108 10.79 -3.70 16.68
C SER A 108 11.84 -2.84 15.97
N ALA A 109 12.91 -2.47 16.66
CA ALA A 109 14.03 -1.74 16.05
C ALA A 109 14.62 -2.49 14.84
N ASP A 110 14.73 -3.81 14.95
CA ASP A 110 15.21 -4.68 13.88
C ASP A 110 14.23 -4.72 12.69
N GLU A 111 12.93 -4.85 12.96
CA GLU A 111 11.89 -4.86 11.92
C GLU A 111 11.82 -3.52 11.17
N LEU A 112 11.93 -2.40 11.89
CA LEU A 112 11.96 -1.07 11.29
C LEU A 112 13.24 -0.86 10.46
N THR A 113 14.39 -1.33 10.94
CA THR A 113 15.66 -1.27 10.20
C THR A 113 15.60 -2.12 8.94
N GLN A 114 15.03 -3.32 9.02
CA GLN A 114 14.79 -4.18 7.87
C GLN A 114 13.88 -3.51 6.84
N LEU A 115 12.78 -2.89 7.29
CA LEU A 115 11.89 -2.15 6.41
C LEU A 115 12.62 -1.01 5.71
N LYS A 116 13.34 -0.16 6.46
CA LYS A 116 14.13 0.94 5.88
C LYS A 116 15.12 0.44 4.85
N THR A 117 15.81 -0.67 5.11
CA THR A 117 16.73 -1.31 4.15
C THR A 117 16.03 -1.72 2.86
N ILE A 118 14.83 -2.31 2.95
CA ILE A 118 14.03 -2.66 1.76
C ILE A 118 13.61 -1.40 1.01
N LEU A 119 13.15 -0.38 1.74
CA LEU A 119 12.72 0.87 1.13
C LEU A 119 13.91 1.56 0.44
N ASP A 120 15.08 1.61 1.06
CA ASP A 120 16.28 2.28 0.53
C ASP A 120 16.98 1.55 -0.61
N ASP A 121 16.46 0.41 -1.06
CA ASP A 121 16.96 -0.31 -2.22
C ASP A 121 16.97 0.57 -3.49
N GLU A 122 18.12 0.59 -4.17
CA GLU A 122 18.35 1.45 -5.34
C GLU A 122 17.49 1.04 -6.55
N ALA A 123 17.13 -0.23 -6.68
CA ALA A 123 16.23 -0.65 -7.74
C ALA A 123 14.79 -0.22 -7.43
N LEU A 124 14.36 -0.27 -6.16
CA LEU A 124 13.05 0.22 -5.73
C LEU A 124 12.89 1.72 -5.96
N LYS A 125 13.91 2.53 -5.67
CA LYS A 125 13.91 3.99 -5.93
C LYS A 125 13.74 4.34 -7.42
N LYS A 126 14.17 3.46 -8.32
CA LYS A 126 14.10 3.66 -9.77
C LYS A 126 12.77 3.24 -10.39
N ILE A 127 11.88 2.61 -9.62
CA ILE A 127 10.57 2.23 -10.11
C ILE A 127 9.75 3.48 -10.39
N THR A 128 9.22 3.56 -11.60
CA THR A 128 8.21 4.52 -12.03
C THR A 128 6.87 3.82 -12.19
N THR A 129 5.76 4.52 -11.94
CA THR A 129 4.41 4.00 -12.20
C THR A 129 4.27 3.55 -13.66
N PRO A 130 4.08 2.26 -13.94
CA PRO A 130 3.89 1.78 -15.31
C PRO A 130 2.59 2.35 -15.88
N LYS A 131 2.58 2.60 -17.19
CA LYS A 131 1.33 2.88 -17.90
C LYS A 131 0.39 1.70 -17.70
N ILE A 132 -0.84 1.96 -17.25
CA ILE A 132 -1.89 0.95 -17.19
C ILE A 132 -2.29 0.66 -18.65
N PRO A 133 -2.20 -0.60 -19.12
CA PRO A 133 -2.60 -0.93 -20.48
C PRO A 133 -4.08 -0.61 -20.72
N ASP A 134 -4.44 -0.29 -21.95
CA ASP A 134 -5.84 -0.21 -22.32
C ASP A 134 -6.45 -1.61 -22.37
N LEU A 135 -7.77 -1.70 -22.17
CA LEU A 135 -8.48 -2.97 -22.34
C LEU A 135 -8.60 -3.29 -23.84
N PRO A 136 -8.43 -4.56 -24.26
CA PRO A 136 -8.68 -4.97 -25.64
C PRO A 136 -10.12 -4.62 -26.09
N GLU A 137 -10.31 -4.26 -27.35
CA GLU A 137 -11.63 -3.91 -27.90
C GLU A 137 -12.65 -5.07 -27.83
N ASP A 138 -12.16 -6.32 -27.83
CA ASP A 138 -12.93 -7.55 -27.73
C ASP A 138 -13.13 -8.04 -26.29
N THR A 139 -12.86 -7.19 -25.30
CA THR A 139 -13.11 -7.49 -23.89
C THR A 139 -14.59 -7.80 -23.66
N ALA A 140 -14.90 -9.06 -23.35
CA ALA A 140 -16.26 -9.50 -23.06
C ALA A 140 -16.58 -9.40 -21.56
N ALA A 141 -15.59 -9.64 -20.70
CA ALA A 141 -15.74 -9.47 -19.24
C ALA A 141 -14.39 -9.30 -18.56
N LEU A 142 -14.37 -8.59 -17.44
CA LEU A 142 -13.23 -8.55 -16.53
C LEU A 142 -13.47 -9.58 -15.43
N ARG A 143 -12.57 -10.55 -15.26
CA ARG A 143 -12.72 -11.70 -14.34
C ARG A 143 -12.04 -11.47 -12.99
N GLU A 144 -10.91 -10.80 -13.04
CA GLU A 144 -10.08 -10.51 -11.88
C GLU A 144 -9.31 -9.22 -12.12
N ILE A 145 -9.20 -8.43 -11.05
CA ILE A 145 -8.34 -7.25 -10.98
C ILE A 145 -7.62 -7.32 -9.63
N GLU A 146 -6.31 -7.17 -9.65
CA GLU A 146 -5.51 -6.88 -8.47
C GLU A 146 -4.80 -5.55 -8.70
N SER A 147 -4.84 -4.65 -7.73
CA SER A 147 -4.09 -3.41 -7.78
C SER A 147 -3.17 -3.29 -6.57
N LEU A 148 -1.98 -2.75 -6.80
CA LEU A 148 -1.05 -2.37 -5.76
C LEU A 148 -0.82 -0.87 -5.85
N ASP A 149 -1.02 -0.17 -4.75
CA ASP A 149 -0.73 1.24 -4.59
C ASP A 149 0.29 1.40 -3.46
N LEU A 150 1.41 2.05 -3.75
CA LEU A 150 2.58 2.14 -2.89
C LEU A 150 3.07 3.59 -2.85
N GLN A 151 3.11 4.17 -1.65
CA GLN A 151 3.69 5.48 -1.39
C GLN A 151 4.81 5.34 -0.36
N ILE A 152 5.98 5.88 -0.69
CA ILE A 152 7.17 5.84 0.15
C ILE A 152 7.65 7.27 0.37
N ASP A 153 7.84 7.68 1.62
CA ASP A 153 8.47 8.95 1.92
C ASP A 153 10.01 8.85 1.76
N ARG A 154 10.58 9.77 0.96
CA ARG A 154 11.99 9.83 0.60
C ARG A 154 12.59 11.16 1.07
N ALA A 155 12.71 11.33 2.38
CA ALA A 155 13.38 12.47 2.99
C ALA A 155 12.95 13.83 2.39
N GLY A 156 11.63 14.00 2.17
CA GLY A 156 11.05 15.23 1.61
C GLY A 156 10.45 15.09 0.21
N ALA A 157 10.57 13.93 -0.45
CA ALA A 157 9.83 13.62 -1.68
C ALA A 157 9.00 12.35 -1.51
N THR A 158 7.76 12.34 -1.98
CA THR A 158 6.94 11.12 -1.99
C THR A 158 7.14 10.37 -3.31
N GLN A 159 7.67 9.15 -3.22
CA GLN A 159 7.68 8.22 -4.35
C GLN A 159 6.34 7.48 -4.38
N HIS A 160 5.61 7.58 -5.49
CA HIS A 160 4.33 6.90 -5.69
C HIS A 160 4.43 5.89 -6.83
N PHE A 161 3.94 4.68 -6.60
CA PHE A 161 3.88 3.59 -7.56
C PHE A 161 2.50 2.93 -7.54
N THR A 162 1.92 2.75 -8.73
CA THR A 162 0.68 2.00 -8.89
C THR A 162 0.83 0.93 -9.96
N SER A 163 0.48 -0.32 -9.64
CA SER A 163 0.38 -1.41 -10.61
C SER A 163 -0.99 -2.08 -10.57
N MET A 164 -1.26 -2.81 -11.64
CA MET A 164 -2.50 -3.52 -11.86
C MET A 164 -2.25 -4.83 -12.61
N LYS A 165 -2.86 -5.89 -12.11
CA LYS A 165 -2.98 -7.20 -12.77
C LYS A 165 -4.44 -7.43 -13.10
N ARG A 166 -4.72 -7.87 -14.33
CA ARG A 166 -6.08 -8.15 -14.80
C ARG A 166 -6.14 -9.49 -15.49
N ARG A 167 -7.23 -10.22 -15.25
CA ARG A 167 -7.65 -11.37 -16.05
C ARG A 167 -8.89 -10.98 -16.82
N ILE A 168 -8.77 -10.96 -18.12
CA ILE A 168 -9.79 -10.46 -19.05
C ILE A 168 -10.29 -11.64 -19.86
N LYS A 169 -11.61 -11.83 -19.92
CA LYS A 169 -12.21 -12.75 -20.87
C LYS A 169 -12.46 -11.98 -22.16
N THR A 170 -11.80 -12.38 -23.24
CA THR A 170 -12.11 -11.85 -24.57
C THR A 170 -13.21 -12.68 -25.22
N GLY A 171 -14.10 -12.03 -25.96
CA GLY A 171 -15.19 -12.70 -26.68
C GLY A 171 -14.90 -12.72 -28.18
N ALA A 172 -15.15 -13.85 -28.83
CA ALA A 172 -15.32 -13.85 -30.29
C ALA A 172 -16.51 -12.94 -30.62
N SER A 173 -16.25 -11.80 -31.23
CA SER A 173 -17.23 -10.76 -31.48
C SER A 173 -18.37 -11.24 -32.40
N ASN A 174 -19.57 -10.83 -32.00
CA ASN A 174 -20.78 -10.56 -32.79
C ASN A 174 -21.43 -11.71 -33.58
N GLY A 175 -22.50 -12.27 -33.03
CA GLY A 175 -23.55 -12.84 -33.87
C GLY A 175 -24.66 -13.64 -33.20
N SER A 176 -24.51 -14.13 -31.96
CA SER A 176 -25.48 -15.07 -31.41
C SER A 176 -26.00 -14.67 -30.04
N MET A 177 -27.24 -14.19 -30.00
CA MET A 177 -28.00 -13.94 -28.77
C MET A 177 -28.45 -15.23 -28.06
N THR A 178 -28.10 -16.41 -28.57
CA THR A 178 -28.25 -17.65 -27.81
C THR A 178 -27.02 -17.83 -26.94
N ALA A 179 -27.18 -17.60 -25.64
CA ALA A 179 -26.21 -17.78 -24.57
C ALA A 179 -25.71 -19.24 -24.47
N GLY A 180 -24.87 -19.66 -25.42
CA GLY A 180 -23.98 -20.80 -25.31
C GLY A 180 -22.69 -20.34 -24.64
N ALA A 181 -22.09 -21.21 -23.80
CA ALA A 181 -20.85 -20.95 -23.09
C ALA A 181 -19.78 -20.37 -24.04
N SER A 182 -19.44 -19.09 -23.89
CA SER A 182 -18.39 -18.49 -24.71
C SER A 182 -17.05 -19.13 -24.38
N THR A 183 -16.43 -19.74 -25.39
CA THR A 183 -15.13 -20.43 -25.35
C THR A 183 -13.94 -19.47 -25.38
N GLY A 184 -14.19 -18.17 -25.20
CA GLY A 184 -13.14 -17.14 -25.17
C GLY A 184 -12.04 -17.47 -24.17
N MET A 185 -10.78 -17.34 -24.62
CA MET A 185 -9.61 -17.56 -23.79
C MET A 185 -9.42 -16.39 -22.82
N ASP A 186 -8.97 -16.68 -21.61
CA ASP A 186 -8.59 -15.63 -20.67
C ASP A 186 -7.23 -15.05 -21.07
N THR A 187 -7.18 -13.72 -21.16
CA THR A 187 -5.96 -12.95 -21.38
C THR A 187 -5.53 -12.31 -20.06
N PHE A 188 -4.23 -12.34 -19.78
CA PHE A 188 -3.66 -11.71 -18.58
C PHE A 188 -2.90 -10.45 -18.97
N GLN A 189 -3.16 -9.37 -18.25
CA GLN A 189 -2.36 -8.14 -18.32
C GLN A 189 -1.76 -7.87 -16.96
N ASP A 190 -0.43 -7.83 -16.87
CA ASP A 190 0.31 -7.56 -15.63
C ASP A 190 1.38 -6.51 -15.92
N ASN A 191 1.11 -5.26 -15.49
CA ASN A 191 2.08 -4.18 -15.65
C ASN A 191 3.11 -4.11 -14.50
N GLU A 192 2.95 -4.94 -13.46
CA GLU A 192 3.91 -5.11 -12.37
C GLU A 192 5.03 -6.08 -12.75
N ALA A 193 4.82 -6.94 -13.76
CA ALA A 193 5.74 -7.99 -14.16
C ALA A 193 7.22 -7.52 -14.30
N PRO A 194 7.54 -6.35 -14.91
CA PRO A 194 8.92 -5.85 -15.00
C PRO A 194 9.56 -5.56 -13.63
N PHE A 195 8.74 -5.24 -12.62
CA PHE A 195 9.15 -4.80 -11.29
C PHE A 195 9.03 -5.88 -10.22
N LYS A 196 8.46 -7.05 -10.56
CA LYS A 196 8.16 -8.14 -9.62
C LYS A 196 9.37 -8.56 -8.77
N LYS A 197 10.56 -8.63 -9.36
CA LYS A 197 11.79 -8.97 -8.61
C LYS A 197 12.15 -7.89 -7.59
N THR A 198 12.07 -6.63 -7.99
CA THR A 198 12.35 -5.46 -7.16
C THR A 198 11.34 -5.30 -6.03
N LEU A 199 10.06 -5.54 -6.29
CA LEU A 199 9.00 -5.44 -5.29
C LEU A 199 8.93 -6.66 -4.35
N SER A 200 9.52 -7.80 -4.74
CA SER A 200 9.37 -9.06 -4.00
C SER A 200 9.77 -8.96 -2.52
N PRO A 201 10.87 -8.31 -2.12
CA PRO A 201 11.21 -8.16 -0.70
C PRO A 201 10.13 -7.41 0.10
N LEU A 202 9.64 -6.30 -0.44
CA LEU A 202 8.59 -5.49 0.18
C LEU A 202 7.27 -6.26 0.29
N MET A 203 6.87 -6.95 -0.79
CA MET A 203 5.63 -7.74 -0.80
C MET A 203 5.70 -8.92 0.18
N LYS A 204 6.84 -9.62 0.27
CA LYS A 204 7.05 -10.68 1.26
C LYS A 204 6.98 -10.14 2.69
N TRP A 205 7.57 -8.97 2.93
CA TRP A 205 7.53 -8.32 4.23
C TRP A 205 6.09 -7.94 4.62
N PHE A 206 5.33 -7.34 3.68
CA PHE A 206 3.92 -7.01 3.87
C PHE A 206 3.06 -8.25 4.19
N GLU A 207 3.23 -9.35 3.43
CA GLU A 207 2.53 -10.61 3.72
C GLU A 207 2.93 -11.20 5.08
N GLY A 208 4.17 -11.00 5.51
CA GLY A 208 4.64 -11.32 6.86
C GLY A 208 3.86 -10.55 7.92
N MET A 209 3.69 -9.24 7.75
CA MET A 209 2.89 -8.39 8.62
C MET A 209 1.43 -8.84 8.69
N GLU A 210 0.84 -9.18 7.55
CA GLU A 210 -0.51 -9.71 7.48
C GLU A 210 -0.68 -11.02 8.26
N LYS A 211 0.29 -11.94 8.17
CA LYS A 211 0.28 -13.22 8.88
C LYS A 211 0.47 -13.02 10.38
N LYS A 212 1.43 -12.19 10.79
CA LYS A 212 1.73 -11.85 12.19
C LYS A 212 0.51 -11.28 12.91
N ASN A 213 -0.28 -10.44 12.22
CA ASN A 213 -1.43 -9.76 12.79
C ASN A 213 -2.76 -10.51 12.63
N LYS A 214 -2.79 -11.69 12.01
CA LYS A 214 -4.04 -12.40 11.69
C LYS A 214 -4.98 -12.59 12.90
N SER A 215 -4.42 -12.89 14.07
CA SER A 215 -5.17 -13.05 15.33
C SER A 215 -5.45 -11.73 16.07
N GLY A 216 -4.68 -10.68 15.78
CA GLY A 216 -4.80 -9.36 16.42
C GLY A 216 -5.79 -8.41 15.74
N LEU A 217 -6.33 -8.79 14.58
CA LEU A 217 -7.31 -8.02 13.82
C LEU A 217 -8.64 -7.92 14.57
N LYS A 218 -9.05 -6.70 14.91
CA LYS A 218 -10.33 -6.37 15.57
C LYS A 218 -11.27 -5.69 14.59
N GLU A 219 -12.58 -5.89 14.77
CA GLU A 219 -13.57 -5.18 13.96
C GLU A 219 -13.45 -3.66 14.13
N SER A 220 -13.53 -2.93 13.02
CA SER A 220 -13.32 -1.49 12.99
C SER A 220 -14.13 -0.81 11.89
N LYS A 221 -14.21 0.53 11.97
CA LYS A 221 -14.79 1.34 10.90
C LYS A 221 -13.77 1.47 9.76
N PRO A 222 -14.20 1.47 8.49
CA PRO A 222 -13.29 1.66 7.36
C PRO A 222 -12.59 3.02 7.42
N GLN A 223 -11.27 3.01 7.36
CA GLN A 223 -10.45 4.23 7.31
C GLN A 223 -9.86 4.49 5.92
N TYR A 224 -9.98 3.54 4.98
CA TYR A 224 -9.61 3.71 3.57
C TYR A 224 -8.16 4.16 3.40
N CYS A 225 -7.24 3.55 4.14
CA CYS A 225 -5.80 3.83 4.02
C CYS A 225 -5.39 5.28 4.28
N ARG A 226 -6.23 6.06 4.97
CA ARG A 226 -5.84 7.41 5.35
C ARG A 226 -4.85 7.35 6.50
N PRO A 227 -3.72 8.10 6.45
CA PRO A 227 -2.88 8.31 7.62
C PRO A 227 -3.77 8.78 8.77
N ILE A 228 -3.63 8.10 9.92
CA ILE A 228 -4.30 8.51 11.15
C ILE A 228 -3.36 9.48 11.84
N ASN A 229 -3.90 10.55 12.41
CA ASN A 229 -3.16 11.31 13.41
C ASN A 229 -2.95 10.39 14.62
N VAL A 230 -1.82 9.69 14.64
CA VAL A 230 -1.39 8.95 15.81
C VAL A 230 -0.99 10.01 16.83
N GLY A 231 -1.94 10.35 17.70
CA GLY A 231 -1.74 11.38 18.74
C GLY A 231 -0.39 11.22 19.40
N ILE A 232 0.40 12.28 19.36
CA ILE A 232 1.56 12.45 20.24
C ILE A 232 0.95 12.94 21.56
N GLU A 233 0.54 12.00 22.42
CA GLU A 233 0.33 12.29 23.85
C GLU A 233 1.66 12.28 24.58
#